data_AF-A0A3D2CSI2-F1
#
_entry.id   AF-A0A3D2CSI2-F1
#
_cell.length_a   1.000
_cell.length_b   1.000
_cell.length_c   1.000
_cell.angle_alpha   90.00
_cell.angle_beta   90.00
_cell.angle_gamma   90.00
#
_symmetry.space_group_name_H-M   'P 1'
#
loop_
_entity.id
_entity.type
_entity.pdbx_description
1 polymer ?
#
loop_
_entity_poly.entity_id
_entity_poly.type
_entity_poly.pdbx_seq_one_letter_code
_entity_poly.pdbx_strand_id
1 'polypeptide(L)'
;MRKNSIPLFIGVIISLIAIWLVNDYLLVDQCRDSGGSFDYSTAECLLENGDVKASELGPYIMAIYFFMGLFISLFVSFSIRKTFNIAQ
;
A
#
# COMPACT_ATOMS: atom_id res chain seq x y z
N MET A 1 9.22 -23.88 9.38
CA MET A 1 8.14 -23.56 8.42
C MET A 1 8.22 -24.48 7.21
N ARG A 2 7.09 -24.91 6.63
CA ARG A 2 7.06 -25.76 5.42
C ARG A 2 7.65 -24.96 4.25
N LYS A 3 8.46 -25.57 3.38
CA LYS A 3 9.09 -24.87 2.22
C LYS A 3 8.07 -24.12 1.34
N ASN A 4 6.81 -24.56 1.33
CA ASN A 4 5.73 -23.96 0.55
C ASN A 4 5.14 -22.66 1.13
N SER A 5 5.38 -22.34 2.42
CA SER A 5 4.85 -21.14 3.07
C SER A 5 5.78 -19.92 2.99
N ILE A 6 7.06 -20.12 2.65
CA ILE A 6 8.07 -19.05 2.52
C ILE A 6 7.73 -18.08 1.37
N PRO A 7 7.34 -18.54 0.16
CA PRO A 7 6.96 -17.63 -0.93
C PRO A 7 5.76 -16.76 -0.58
N LEU A 8 4.79 -17.33 0.15
CA LEU A 8 3.60 -16.63 0.59
C LEU A 8 3.93 -15.54 1.60
N PHE A 9 4.80 -15.84 2.56
CA PHE A 9 5.26 -14.88 3.55
C PHE A 9 6.00 -13.71 2.89
N ILE A 10 6.91 -13.98 1.95
CA ILE A 10 7.60 -12.94 1.19
C ILE A 10 6.60 -12.10 0.39
N GLY A 11 5.59 -12.74 -0.23
CA GLY A 11 4.51 -12.05 -0.93
C GLY A 11 3.77 -11.04 -0.05
N VAL A 12 3.41 -11.44 1.17
CA VAL A 12 2.75 -10.54 2.13
C VAL A 12 3.66 -9.36 2.50
N ILE A 13 4.94 -9.61 2.82
CA ILE A 13 5.88 -8.53 3.19
C ILE A 13 6.05 -7.53 2.05
N ILE A 14 6.26 -8.00 0.82
CA ILE A 14 6.37 -7.13 -0.35
C ILE A 14 5.07 -6.35 -0.59
N SER A 15 3.92 -6.96 -0.37
CA SER A 15 2.63 -6.28 -0.51
C SER A 15 2.46 -5.13 0.49
N LEU A 16 2.91 -5.30 1.74
CA LEU A 16 2.88 -4.25 2.75
C LEU A 16 3.81 -3.09 2.39
N ILE A 17 5.01 -3.38 1.90
CA ILE A 17 5.96 -2.36 1.43
C ILE A 17 5.36 -1.56 0.27
N ALA A 18 4.72 -2.24 -0.68
CA ALA A 18 4.08 -1.58 -1.81
C ALA A 18 2.89 -0.70 -1.38
N ILE A 19 2.04 -1.19 -0.45
CA ILE A 19 0.95 -0.38 0.12
C ILE A 19 1.50 0.85 0.82
N TRP A 20 2.57 0.70 1.60
CA TRP A 20 3.19 1.82 2.29
C TRP A 20 3.72 2.89 1.32
N LEU A 21 4.44 2.48 0.27
CA LEU A 21 4.95 3.40 -0.75
C LEU A 21 3.83 4.14 -1.49
N VAL A 22 2.76 3.42 -1.87
CA VAL A 22 1.62 4.04 -2.55
C VAL A 22 0.89 4.99 -1.62
N ASN A 23 0.76 4.66 -0.34
CA ASN A 23 0.13 5.53 0.65
C ASN A 23 0.92 6.82 0.86
N ASP A 24 2.25 6.71 0.98
CA ASP A 24 3.13 7.88 1.11
C ASP A 24 3.02 8.79 -0.12
N TYR A 25 3.09 8.21 -1.32
CA TYR A 25 2.96 8.96 -2.57
C TYR A 25 1.57 9.60 -2.77
N LEU A 26 0.48 8.85 -2.52
CA LEU A 26 -0.87 9.36 -2.74
C LEU A 26 -1.33 10.38 -1.70
N LEU A 27 -0.90 10.24 -0.45
CA LEU A 27 -1.37 11.11 0.63
C LEU A 27 -0.38 12.23 0.96
N VAL A 28 0.91 11.91 1.08
CA VAL A 28 1.93 12.88 1.54
C VAL A 28 2.41 13.73 0.37
N ASP A 29 2.87 13.10 -0.71
CA ASP A 29 3.40 13.85 -1.86
C ASP A 29 2.31 14.67 -2.55
N GLN A 30 1.12 14.10 -2.82
CA GLN A 30 0.03 14.89 -3.39
C GLN A 30 -0.41 16.06 -2.49
N CYS A 31 -0.39 15.88 -1.17
CA CYS A 31 -0.71 16.95 -0.25
C CYS A 31 0.33 18.08 -0.33
N ARG A 32 1.61 17.72 -0.32
CA ARG A 32 2.72 18.66 -0.42
C ARG A 32 2.73 19.40 -1.77
N ASP A 33 2.46 18.70 -2.87
CA ASP A 33 2.36 19.29 -4.20
C ASP A 33 1.15 20.25 -4.32
N SER A 34 0.11 20.02 -3.52
CA SER A 34 -1.04 20.91 -3.42
C SER A 34 -0.80 22.13 -2.51
N GLY A 35 0.42 22.31 -2.00
CA GLY A 35 0.79 23.39 -1.09
C GLY A 35 0.29 23.19 0.35
N GLY A 36 -0.09 21.97 0.72
CA GLY A 36 -0.56 21.63 2.06
C GLY A 36 0.50 20.95 2.93
N SER A 37 0.23 20.88 4.24
CA SER A 37 0.96 20.06 5.19
C SER A 37 0.12 18.84 5.59
N PHE A 38 0.70 17.65 5.46
CA PHE A 38 0.03 16.41 5.85
C PHE A 38 0.11 16.21 7.37
N ASP A 39 -1.03 16.10 8.04
CA ASP A 39 -1.12 15.73 9.46
C ASP A 39 -1.26 14.21 9.59
N TYR A 40 -0.19 13.56 10.06
CA TYR A 40 -0.17 12.12 10.28
C TYR A 40 -1.07 11.65 11.42
N SER A 41 -1.48 12.53 12.33
CA SER A 41 -2.33 12.20 13.48
C SER A 41 -3.79 12.06 13.07
N THR A 42 -4.26 12.93 12.16
CA THR A 42 -5.63 12.91 11.64
C THR A 42 -5.73 12.25 10.26
N ALA A 43 -4.59 11.99 9.60
CA ALA A 43 -4.49 11.52 8.21
C ALA A 43 -5.15 12.49 7.22
N GLU A 44 -5.05 13.80 7.50
CA GLU A 44 -5.65 14.86 6.70
C GLU A 44 -4.58 15.75 6.06
N CYS A 45 -4.90 16.28 4.88
CA CYS A 45 -4.09 17.32 4.24
C CYS A 45 -4.64 18.69 4.62
N LEU A 46 -3.84 19.48 5.33
CA LEU A 46 -4.15 20.86 5.70
C LEU A 46 -3.60 21.80 4.63
N LEU A 47 -4.48 22.46 3.86
CA LEU A 47 -4.04 23.48 2.91
C LEU A 47 -3.73 24.80 3.63
N GLU A 48 -2.83 25.62 3.05
CA GLU A 48 -2.53 26.97 3.55
C GLU A 48 -3.76 27.88 3.69
N ASN A 49 -4.84 27.56 2.96
CA ASN A 49 -6.10 28.31 2.97
C ASN A 49 -6.96 28.05 4.22
N GLY A 50 -6.58 27.09 5.06
CA GLY A 50 -7.37 26.62 6.21
C GLY A 50 -8.42 25.55 5.87
N ASP A 51 -8.51 25.15 4.59
CA ASP A 51 -9.37 24.05 4.17
C ASP A 51 -8.75 22.70 4.56
N VAL A 52 -9.52 21.92 5.32
CA VAL A 52 -9.18 20.54 5.65
C VAL A 52 -9.72 19.65 4.54
N LYS A 53 -8.82 19.08 3.73
CA LYS A 53 -9.23 18.07 2.75
C LYS A 53 -9.27 16.72 3.47
N ALA A 54 -10.33 16.52 4.27
CA ALA A 54 -10.67 15.21 4.76
C ALA A 54 -10.90 14.32 3.55
N SER A 55 -10.11 13.24 3.43
CA SER A 55 -10.16 12.40 2.25
C SER A 55 -11.48 11.61 2.26
N GLU A 56 -12.52 12.11 1.58
CA GLU A 56 -13.75 11.34 1.27
C GLU A 56 -13.43 10.00 0.56
N LEU A 57 -12.19 9.88 0.08
CA LEU A 57 -11.61 8.69 -0.51
C LEU A 57 -11.14 7.66 0.52
N GLY A 58 -11.17 7.92 1.83
CA GLY A 58 -10.73 6.97 2.86
C GLY A 58 -11.27 5.54 2.69
N PRO A 59 -12.59 5.34 2.51
CA PRO A 59 -13.16 4.02 2.24
C PRO A 59 -12.68 3.41 0.93
N TYR A 60 -12.50 4.23 -0.11
CA TYR A 60 -12.05 3.79 -1.43
C TYR A 60 -10.57 3.39 -1.42
N ILE A 61 -9.72 4.14 -0.72
CA ILE A 61 -8.30 3.86 -0.53
C ILE A 61 -8.11 2.54 0.22
N MET A 62 -8.93 2.29 1.26
CA MET A 62 -8.90 1.01 1.97
C MET A 62 -9.28 -0.18 1.06
N ALA A 63 -10.29 -0.01 0.20
CA ALA A 63 -10.63 -1.03 -0.79
C ALA A 63 -9.49 -1.26 -1.78
N ILE A 64 -8.85 -0.19 -2.27
CA ILE A 64 -7.68 -0.28 -3.17
C ILE A 64 -6.53 -1.03 -2.49
N TYR A 65 -6.22 -0.74 -1.22
CA TYR A 65 -5.17 -1.43 -0.48
C TYR A 65 -5.47 -2.90 -0.26
N PHE A 66 -6.74 -3.28 -0.04
CA PHE A 66 -7.13 -4.68 0.07
C PHE A 66 -6.83 -5.45 -1.22
N PHE A 67 -7.29 -4.93 -2.36
CA PHE A 67 -7.03 -5.57 -3.66
C PHE A 67 -5.55 -5.56 -3.99
N MET A 68 -4.85 -4.46 -3.75
CA MET A 68 -3.43 -4.34 -4.02
C MET A 68 -2.61 -5.32 -3.18
N GLY A 69 -2.94 -5.47 -1.90
CA GLY A 69 -2.35 -6.47 -1.02
C GLY A 69 -2.52 -7.89 -1.55
N LEU A 70 -3.76 -8.24 -1.93
CA LEU A 70 -4.11 -9.56 -2.45
C LEU A 70 -3.39 -9.86 -3.77
N PHE A 71 -3.44 -8.94 -4.74
CA PHE A 71 -2.82 -9.14 -6.05
C PHE A 71 -1.29 -9.18 -5.97
N ILE A 72 -0.66 -8.26 -5.23
CA ILE A 72 0.81 -8.24 -5.11
C ILE A 72 1.30 -9.48 -4.37
N SER A 73 0.64 -9.85 -3.26
CA SER A 73 0.97 -11.05 -2.50
C SER A 73 0.94 -12.31 -3.36
N LEU A 74 -0.15 -12.52 -4.11
CA LEU A 74 -0.28 -13.67 -4.99
C LEU A 74 0.73 -13.61 -6.14
N PHE A 75 0.89 -12.46 -6.78
CA PHE A 75 1.81 -12.28 -7.90
C PHE A 75 3.27 -12.58 -7.51
N VAL A 76 3.72 -12.04 -6.38
CA VAL A 76 5.06 -12.30 -5.83
C VAL A 76 5.20 -13.78 -5.45
N SER A 77 4.20 -14.35 -4.78
CA SER A 77 4.22 -15.77 -4.40
C SER A 77 4.33 -16.68 -5.61
N PHE A 78 3.56 -16.43 -6.66
CA PHE A 78 3.64 -17.16 -7.93
C PHE A 78 4.99 -16.96 -8.62
N SER A 79 5.52 -15.73 -8.64
CA SER A 79 6.80 -15.41 -9.26
C SER A 79 7.96 -16.12 -8.59
N ILE A 80 7.99 -16.14 -7.25
CA ILE A 80 9.00 -16.86 -6.46
C ILE A 80 8.87 -18.37 -6.71
N ARG A 81 7.66 -18.93 -6.65
CA ARG A 81 7.44 -20.37 -6.90
C ARG A 81 7.89 -20.78 -8.31
N LYS A 82 7.59 -19.95 -9.32
CA LYS A 82 8.02 -20.16 -10.71
C LYS A 82 9.53 -20.09 -10.86
N THR A 83 10.19 -19.12 -10.21
CA THR A 83 11.64 -18.93 -10.31
C THR A 83 12.41 -20.05 -9.58
N PHE A 84 11.88 -20.54 -8.46
CA PHE A 84 12.52 -21.58 -7.65
C PHE A 84 11.99 -23.01 -7.91
N ASN A 85 11.15 -23.20 -8.94
CA ASN A 85 10.58 -24.49 -9.34
C ASN A 85 9.94 -25.27 -8.15
N ILE A 86 9.26 -24.55 -7.27
CA ILE A 86 8.63 -25.14 -6.08
C ILE A 86 7.29 -25.76 -6.51
N ALA A 87 7.16 -27.08 -6.42
CA ALA A 87 5.93 -27.81 -6.74
C ALA A 87 4.76 -27.36 -5.84
N GLN A 88 3.57 -27.25 -6.45
CA GLN A 88 2.36 -26.66 -5.84
C GLN A 88 1.88 -27.43 -4.60
#